data_AF-A0AAP8NMT2-F1
#
_entry.id   AF-A0AAP8NMT2-F1
#
_cell.length_a   1.000
_cell.length_b   1.000
_cell.length_c   1.000
_cell.angle_alpha   90.00
_cell.angle_beta   90.00
_cell.angle_gamma   90.00
#
_symmetry.space_group_name_H-M   'P 1'
#
loop_
_entity.id
_entity.type
_entity.pdbx_description
1 polymer ?
#
loop_
_entity_poly.entity_id
_entity_poly.type
_entity_poly.pdbx_seq_one_letter_code
_entity_poly.pdbx_strand_id
1 'polypeptide(L)'
;MKATPLLLCLACSALAAPPTKKQPEPAEPLPALEKNTIAIDGHPESVAADAEGNIYFTCIGSRLTPTEKDKDGYLGVIPHGSTEPKKITDVDTLDAPKGLLYQDGFLYCTDVDMVFKINAKTGAIEGYVDLSPSRMKFLNDLAFINGRLMVSSTDTNQIFYVDTNTSSYGELVTKQPIYKPNGLAWDPERKVIYLCEYATDEKGKPSGRLLSINPVSREVTELSKERGQYDGLVYRDNALYYSDWSKDKKPEAVRRLDLKTGRSAPVATGPVEGAADFILYDSMMVVPGMTEKKIHIMPIGGKK
;
A
#
# COMPACT_ATOMS: atom_id res chain seq x y z
N MET A 1 -64.18 25.35 54.45
CA MET A 1 -63.07 24.42 54.17
C MET A 1 -62.21 25.08 53.11
N LYS A 2 -61.00 25.52 53.46
CA LYS A 2 -60.11 26.31 52.58
C LYS A 2 -59.12 25.35 51.93
N ALA A 3 -59.06 25.36 50.60
CA ALA A 3 -58.12 24.58 49.80
C ALA A 3 -56.84 25.39 49.57
N THR A 4 -55.70 24.77 49.83
CA THR A 4 -54.34 25.31 49.62
C THR A 4 -53.90 25.05 48.17
N PRO A 5 -53.32 26.01 47.43
CA PRO A 5 -52.78 25.73 46.11
C PRO A 5 -51.37 25.13 46.24
N LEU A 6 -51.14 24.04 45.51
CA LEU A 6 -49.84 23.37 45.37
C LEU A 6 -49.01 24.11 44.31
N LEU A 7 -47.86 24.65 44.71
CA LEU A 7 -46.90 25.30 43.82
C LEU A 7 -46.03 24.22 43.15
N LEU A 8 -46.17 24.03 41.84
CA LEU A 8 -45.37 23.10 41.05
C LEU A 8 -44.12 23.83 40.51
N CYS A 9 -42.96 23.59 41.10
CA CYS A 9 -41.67 24.08 40.59
C CYS A 9 -41.25 23.26 39.35
N LEU A 10 -41.24 23.88 38.17
CA LEU A 10 -40.53 23.34 37.01
C LEU A 10 -39.02 23.54 37.21
N ALA A 11 -38.28 22.45 37.38
CA ALA A 11 -36.82 22.44 37.29
C ALA A 11 -36.40 22.28 35.82
N CYS A 12 -35.84 23.32 35.22
CA CYS A 12 -35.18 23.24 33.91
C CYS A 12 -33.84 22.49 34.08
N SER A 13 -33.79 21.23 33.66
CA SER A 13 -32.54 20.49 33.49
C SER A 13 -31.88 20.91 32.17
N ALA A 14 -30.80 21.68 32.25
CA ALA A 14 -29.93 21.96 31.11
C ALA A 14 -29.13 20.69 30.77
N LEU A 15 -29.36 20.10 29.59
CA LEU A 15 -28.49 19.05 29.05
C LEU A 15 -27.15 19.67 28.64
N ALA A 16 -26.06 19.21 29.24
CA ALA A 16 -24.71 19.52 28.81
C ALA A 16 -24.43 18.84 27.46
N ALA A 17 -23.92 19.60 26.49
CA ALA A 17 -23.48 19.08 25.21
C ALA A 17 -22.27 18.12 25.41
N PRO A 18 -22.19 17.02 24.63
CA PRO A 18 -21.07 16.11 24.71
C PRO A 18 -19.76 16.80 24.29
N PRO A 19 -18.61 16.42 24.89
CA PRO A 19 -17.33 17.02 24.56
C PRO A 19 -16.97 16.72 23.11
N THR A 20 -16.76 17.78 22.33
CA THR A 20 -16.21 17.71 20.98
C THR A 20 -14.82 17.07 21.04
N LYS A 21 -14.67 15.86 20.48
CA LYS A 21 -13.35 15.27 20.20
C LYS A 21 -12.61 16.24 19.28
N LYS A 22 -11.50 16.81 19.75
CA LYS A 22 -10.59 17.57 18.90
C LYS A 22 -10.13 16.65 17.77
N GLN A 23 -10.27 17.15 16.55
CA GLN A 23 -9.71 16.53 15.35
C GLN A 23 -8.18 16.44 15.55
N PRO A 24 -7.55 15.29 15.27
CA PRO A 24 -6.10 15.18 15.36
C PRO A 24 -5.45 16.24 14.48
N GLU A 25 -4.42 16.89 15.01
CA GLU A 25 -3.64 17.87 14.25
C GLU A 25 -3.03 17.19 13.01
N PRO A 26 -2.92 17.91 11.88
CA PRO A 26 -2.22 17.38 10.71
C PRO A 26 -0.81 16.96 11.13
N ALA A 27 -0.42 15.74 10.75
CA ALA A 27 0.94 15.24 10.97
C ALA A 27 1.96 16.25 10.44
N GLU A 28 3.01 16.51 11.22
CA GLU A 28 4.06 17.43 10.79
C GLU A 28 4.70 16.94 9.48
N PRO A 29 5.00 17.85 8.53
CA PRO A 29 5.65 17.48 7.29
C PRO A 29 7.03 16.86 7.59
N LEU A 30 7.37 15.79 6.88
CA LEU A 30 8.68 15.15 6.99
C LEU A 30 9.79 16.20 6.84
N PRO A 31 10.84 16.17 7.68
CA PRO A 31 11.94 17.13 7.56
C PRO A 31 12.59 17.04 6.18
N ALA A 32 13.05 18.18 5.66
CA ALA A 32 13.87 18.21 4.47
C ALA A 32 15.19 17.48 4.77
N LEU A 33 15.31 16.22 4.35
CA LEU A 33 16.51 15.44 4.57
C LEU A 33 17.65 16.01 3.72
N GLU A 34 18.81 16.28 4.33
CA GLU A 34 20.05 16.68 3.64
C GLU A 34 20.51 15.64 2.59
N LYS A 35 19.94 14.42 2.63
CA LYS A 35 20.08 13.36 1.62
C LYS A 35 18.70 12.76 1.32
N ASN A 36 18.26 12.82 0.07
CA ASN A 36 16.97 12.30 -0.41
C ASN A 36 16.86 10.76 -0.42
N THR A 37 17.79 10.04 0.23
CA THR A 37 17.83 8.57 0.27
C THR A 37 18.35 8.05 1.59
N ILE A 38 17.83 6.92 2.03
CA ILE A 38 18.25 6.16 3.21
C ILE A 38 18.69 4.78 2.74
N ALA A 39 19.92 4.36 3.09
CA ALA A 39 20.44 3.05 2.73
C ALA A 39 19.78 1.95 3.58
N ILE A 40 19.43 0.83 2.94
CA ILE A 40 18.82 -0.32 3.57
C ILE A 40 19.77 -1.52 3.45
N ASP A 41 19.88 -2.31 4.52
CA ASP A 41 20.60 -3.59 4.50
C ASP A 41 19.73 -4.64 3.80
N GLY A 42 19.84 -4.71 2.47
CA GLY A 42 19.07 -5.63 1.63
C GLY A 42 18.26 -4.90 0.55
N HIS A 43 17.26 -5.58 0.01
CA HIS A 43 16.41 -5.10 -1.08
C HIS A 43 15.05 -4.63 -0.55
N PRO A 44 14.88 -3.32 -0.23
CA PRO A 44 13.60 -2.80 0.24
C PRO A 44 12.58 -2.83 -0.90
N GLU A 45 11.36 -3.24 -0.59
CA GLU A 45 10.37 -3.59 -1.61
C GLU A 45 9.09 -2.77 -1.54
N SER A 46 8.45 -2.74 -0.38
CA SER A 46 7.25 -1.95 -0.14
C SER A 46 7.45 -1.03 1.07
N VAL A 47 6.62 0.02 1.12
CA VAL A 47 6.65 1.03 2.18
C VAL A 47 5.23 1.37 2.64
N ALA A 48 5.09 1.67 3.92
CA ALA A 48 3.86 2.19 4.51
C ALA A 48 4.22 3.30 5.52
N ALA A 49 3.27 4.14 5.90
CA ALA A 49 3.47 5.14 6.95
C ALA A 49 2.31 5.14 7.94
N ASP A 50 2.62 5.46 9.19
CA ASP A 50 1.62 5.76 10.22
C ASP A 50 1.32 7.28 10.29
N ALA A 51 0.42 7.63 11.22
CA ALA A 51 0.01 9.02 11.44
C ALA A 51 1.09 9.86 12.14
N GLU A 52 2.02 9.20 12.83
CA GLU A 52 3.18 9.80 13.49
C GLU A 52 4.33 10.09 12.51
N GLY A 53 4.22 9.63 11.27
CA GLY A 53 5.20 9.84 10.21
C GLY A 53 6.38 8.87 10.27
N ASN A 54 6.25 7.74 10.98
CA ASN A 54 7.18 6.62 10.86
C ASN A 54 6.97 5.94 9.51
N ILE A 55 8.06 5.61 8.82
CA ILE A 55 8.03 4.89 7.55
C ILE A 55 8.40 3.44 7.83
N TYR A 56 7.45 2.54 7.59
CA TYR A 56 7.66 1.11 7.62
C TYR A 56 8.06 0.61 6.23
N PHE A 57 8.84 -0.45 6.17
CA PHE A 57 9.23 -1.07 4.90
C PHE A 57 9.39 -2.58 5.02
N THR A 58 9.15 -3.27 3.91
CA THR A 58 9.55 -4.66 3.71
C THR A 58 10.88 -4.70 3.01
N CYS A 59 11.69 -5.70 3.33
CA CYS A 59 12.93 -5.99 2.64
C CYS A 59 12.93 -7.47 2.26
N ILE A 60 13.05 -7.76 0.96
CA ILE A 60 13.10 -9.14 0.43
C ILE A 60 14.23 -9.93 1.09
N GLY A 61 15.36 -9.28 1.36
CA GLY A 61 16.51 -9.91 1.99
C GLY A 61 17.83 -9.41 1.42
N SER A 62 18.89 -10.18 1.67
CA SER A 62 20.25 -9.87 1.24
C SER A 62 20.44 -10.09 -0.27
N ARG A 63 19.74 -11.10 -0.80
CA ARG A 63 19.68 -11.47 -2.21
C ARG A 63 18.32 -11.07 -2.79
N LEU A 64 18.30 -10.70 -4.06
CA LEU A 64 17.05 -10.37 -4.75
C LEU A 64 16.38 -11.65 -5.27
N THR A 65 15.75 -12.39 -4.35
CA THR A 65 15.11 -13.70 -4.59
C THR A 65 13.62 -13.66 -4.17
N PRO A 66 12.74 -13.06 -5.00
CA PRO A 66 11.39 -12.63 -4.57
C PRO A 66 10.40 -13.78 -4.26
N THR A 67 10.77 -15.03 -4.54
CA THR A 67 9.93 -16.23 -4.36
C THR A 67 10.60 -17.31 -3.52
N GLU A 68 11.83 -17.08 -3.05
CA GLU A 68 12.54 -18.07 -2.25
C GLU A 68 12.05 -18.04 -0.79
N LYS A 69 12.13 -19.20 -0.14
CA LYS A 69 11.80 -19.38 1.29
C LYS A 69 13.05 -19.61 2.11
N ASP A 70 13.93 -18.62 2.14
CA ASP A 70 15.26 -18.68 2.75
C ASP A 70 15.36 -17.90 4.07
N LYS A 71 14.25 -17.33 4.53
CA LYS A 71 14.10 -16.66 5.83
C LYS A 71 15.03 -15.45 6.04
N ASP A 72 15.52 -14.82 4.97
CA ASP A 72 16.43 -13.67 5.05
C ASP A 72 15.72 -12.31 4.93
N GLY A 73 14.42 -12.32 4.63
CA GLY A 73 13.54 -11.16 4.61
C GLY A 73 13.20 -10.59 5.99
N TYR A 74 12.82 -9.31 6.03
CA TYR A 74 12.43 -8.65 7.27
C TYR A 74 11.53 -7.43 7.05
N LEU A 75 10.84 -6.99 8.11
CA LEU A 75 10.22 -5.66 8.17
C LEU A 75 11.11 -4.71 8.98
N GLY A 76 11.20 -3.47 8.53
CA GLY A 76 11.88 -2.40 9.24
C GLY A 76 11.04 -1.13 9.37
N VAL A 77 11.51 -0.23 10.22
CA VAL A 77 10.96 1.11 10.44
C VAL A 77 12.08 2.14 10.38
N ILE A 78 11.78 3.26 9.76
CA ILE A 78 12.54 4.50 9.84
C ILE A 78 11.68 5.44 10.71
N PRO A 79 12.05 5.67 11.98
CA PRO A 79 11.28 6.56 12.84
C PRO A 79 11.19 7.97 12.26
N HIS A 80 10.09 8.66 12.53
CA HIS A 80 9.93 10.05 12.10
C HIS A 80 11.13 10.91 12.52
N GLY A 81 11.67 11.70 11.59
CA GLY A 81 12.85 12.53 11.81
C GLY A 81 14.20 11.78 11.90
N SER A 82 14.21 10.47 11.70
CA SER A 82 15.43 9.65 11.68
C SER A 82 15.89 9.33 10.26
N THR A 83 17.19 9.11 10.09
CA THR A 83 17.77 8.47 8.89
C THR A 83 18.29 7.07 9.18
N GLU A 84 18.02 6.52 10.36
CA GLU A 84 18.47 5.22 10.82
C GLU A 84 17.32 4.21 10.80
N PRO A 85 17.32 3.26 9.85
CA PRO A 85 16.39 2.14 9.84
C PRO A 85 16.62 1.19 11.01
N LYS A 86 15.54 0.58 11.51
CA LYS A 86 15.54 -0.44 12.56
C LYS A 86 14.71 -1.64 12.11
N LYS A 87 15.18 -2.87 12.35
CA LYS A 87 14.38 -4.08 12.13
C LYS A 87 13.30 -4.19 13.21
N ILE A 88 12.11 -4.64 12.82
CA ILE A 88 10.95 -4.80 13.72
C ILE A 88 10.67 -6.28 13.99
N THR A 89 10.83 -7.14 12.98
CA THR A 89 10.57 -8.57 13.09
C THR A 89 11.76 -9.33 13.67
N ASP A 90 11.49 -10.44 14.33
CA ASP A 90 12.52 -11.38 14.76
C ASP A 90 13.26 -12.00 13.56
N VAL A 91 14.49 -12.46 13.82
CA VAL A 91 15.31 -13.17 12.83
C VAL A 91 14.59 -14.45 12.37
N ASP A 92 14.76 -14.81 11.10
CA ASP A 92 14.21 -16.03 10.47
C ASP A 92 12.66 -16.12 10.44
N THR A 93 11.97 -14.98 10.56
CA THR A 93 10.49 -14.93 10.58
C THR A 93 9.89 -14.89 9.18
N LEU A 94 10.50 -14.14 8.26
CA LEU A 94 9.95 -13.84 6.94
C LEU A 94 10.90 -14.28 5.85
N ASP A 95 10.34 -14.74 4.74
CA ASP A 95 11.06 -15.28 3.60
C ASP A 95 11.49 -14.15 2.64
N ALA A 96 10.55 -13.61 1.88
CA ALA A 96 10.75 -12.55 0.88
C ALA A 96 9.53 -11.59 0.89
N PRO A 97 9.36 -10.78 1.95
CA PRO A 97 8.18 -9.94 2.14
C PRO A 97 8.07 -8.87 1.03
N LYS A 98 6.84 -8.64 0.56
CA LYS A 98 6.54 -7.71 -0.55
C LYS A 98 5.58 -6.60 -0.10
N GLY A 99 4.34 -6.59 -0.57
CA GLY A 99 3.37 -5.55 -0.27
C GLY A 99 3.19 -5.32 1.23
N LEU A 100 3.14 -4.05 1.63
CA LEU A 100 3.05 -3.60 3.01
C LEU A 100 1.94 -2.56 3.16
N LEU A 101 1.09 -2.76 4.15
CA LEU A 101 0.03 -1.81 4.48
C LEU A 101 -0.04 -1.59 5.99
N TYR A 102 -0.17 -0.33 6.41
CA TYR A 102 -0.40 0.05 7.81
C TYR A 102 -1.88 0.37 8.05
N GLN A 103 -2.46 -0.18 9.13
CA GLN A 103 -3.81 0.16 9.59
C GLN A 103 -3.94 -0.10 11.09
N ASP A 104 -4.41 0.90 11.84
CA ASP A 104 -4.77 0.79 13.26
C ASP A 104 -3.69 0.13 14.16
N GLY A 105 -2.42 0.48 13.94
CA GLY A 105 -1.29 -0.06 14.70
C GLY A 105 -0.79 -1.44 14.23
N PHE A 106 -1.33 -1.96 13.13
CA PHE A 106 -0.91 -3.20 12.51
C PHE A 106 -0.30 -2.99 11.13
N LEU A 107 0.70 -3.79 10.82
CA LEU A 107 1.26 -3.98 9.49
C LEU A 107 0.68 -5.26 8.90
N TYR A 108 0.14 -5.15 7.70
CA TYR A 108 -0.26 -6.28 6.87
C TYR A 108 0.81 -6.47 5.80
N CYS A 109 1.30 -7.69 5.64
CA CYS A 109 2.42 -7.99 4.76
C CYS A 109 2.14 -9.24 3.94
N THR A 110 2.40 -9.21 2.64
CA THR A 110 2.53 -10.45 1.86
C THR A 110 3.94 -10.97 1.97
N ASP A 111 4.08 -12.29 1.99
CA ASP A 111 5.36 -12.95 2.01
C ASP A 111 5.26 -14.30 1.28
N VAL A 112 5.74 -14.33 0.04
CA VAL A 112 5.64 -15.47 -0.89
C VAL A 112 4.20 -15.96 -1.08
N ASP A 113 3.70 -16.83 -0.22
CA ASP A 113 2.37 -17.43 -0.21
C ASP A 113 1.58 -17.20 1.10
N MET A 114 2.13 -16.36 1.98
CA MET A 114 1.57 -15.98 3.28
C MET A 114 1.08 -14.54 3.27
N VAL A 115 0.06 -14.27 4.07
CA VAL A 115 -0.33 -12.91 4.47
C VAL A 115 -0.24 -12.83 5.99
N PHE A 116 0.55 -11.91 6.51
CA PHE A 116 0.74 -11.69 7.94
C PHE A 116 0.03 -10.42 8.42
N LYS A 117 -0.43 -10.45 9.67
CA LYS A 117 -0.83 -9.30 10.47
C LYS A 117 0.16 -9.17 11.63
N ILE A 118 0.90 -8.08 11.65
CA ILE A 118 2.03 -7.87 12.54
C ILE A 118 1.77 -6.62 13.38
N ASN A 119 2.01 -6.69 14.68
CA ASN A 119 1.95 -5.53 15.55
C ASN A 119 3.07 -4.54 15.16
N ALA A 120 2.73 -3.34 14.72
CA ALA A 120 3.71 -2.39 14.18
C ALA A 120 4.74 -1.92 15.23
N LYS A 121 4.40 -2.01 16.52
CA LYS A 121 5.26 -1.58 17.62
C LYS A 121 6.22 -2.67 18.08
N THR A 122 5.74 -3.92 18.16
CA THR A 122 6.49 -5.03 18.76
C THR A 122 7.05 -6.00 17.73
N GLY A 123 6.55 -5.99 16.48
CA GLY A 123 6.90 -6.97 15.46
C GLY A 123 6.29 -8.35 15.64
N ALA A 124 5.44 -8.53 16.67
CA ALA A 124 4.79 -9.81 16.92
C ALA A 124 3.76 -10.11 15.81
N ILE A 125 3.79 -11.34 15.28
CA ILE A 125 2.73 -11.85 14.41
C ILE A 125 1.48 -12.12 15.25
N GLU A 126 0.39 -11.43 14.94
CA GLU A 126 -0.90 -11.56 15.63
C GLU A 126 -1.97 -12.29 14.79
N GLY A 127 -1.66 -12.59 13.53
CA GLY A 127 -2.52 -13.38 12.67
C GLY A 127 -1.86 -13.65 11.32
N TYR A 128 -2.31 -14.69 10.64
CA TYR A 128 -1.82 -15.02 9.31
C TYR A 128 -2.83 -15.83 8.50
N VAL A 129 -2.63 -15.84 7.19
CA VAL A 129 -3.34 -16.70 6.25
C VAL A 129 -2.31 -17.38 5.34
N ASP A 130 -2.43 -18.70 5.20
CA ASP A 130 -1.62 -19.51 4.28
C ASP A 130 -2.41 -19.76 2.98
N LEU A 131 -1.91 -19.22 1.87
CA LEU A 131 -2.51 -19.37 0.55
C LEU A 131 -1.80 -20.45 -0.28
N SER A 132 -0.74 -21.08 0.23
CA SER A 132 -0.01 -22.17 -0.44
C SER A 132 -0.89 -23.35 -0.87
N PRO A 133 -1.99 -23.74 -0.17
CA PRO A 133 -2.87 -24.80 -0.65
C PRO A 133 -3.57 -24.47 -1.98
N SER A 134 -3.65 -23.19 -2.34
CA SER A 134 -4.18 -22.71 -3.63
C SER A 134 -3.09 -22.49 -4.69
N ARG A 135 -1.86 -22.97 -4.44
CA ARG A 135 -0.69 -22.96 -5.34
C ARG A 135 -0.04 -21.58 -5.55
N MET A 136 -0.43 -20.55 -4.81
CA MET A 136 0.28 -19.27 -4.84
C MET A 136 1.70 -19.43 -4.35
N LYS A 137 2.61 -18.69 -4.97
CA LYS A 137 4.02 -18.53 -4.59
C LYS A 137 4.52 -17.10 -4.79
N PHE A 138 3.65 -16.21 -5.30
CA PHE A 138 4.02 -14.84 -5.64
C PHE A 138 2.87 -13.89 -5.36
N LEU A 139 2.44 -13.84 -4.09
CA LEU A 139 1.59 -12.77 -3.57
C LEU A 139 2.35 -11.44 -3.63
N ASN A 140 1.67 -10.36 -3.95
CA ASN A 140 2.29 -9.06 -4.17
C ASN A 140 1.65 -7.98 -3.29
N ASP A 141 0.81 -7.11 -3.84
CA ASP A 141 0.31 -5.93 -3.12
C ASP A 141 -0.93 -6.21 -2.25
N LEU A 142 -1.20 -5.30 -1.32
CA LEU A 142 -2.29 -5.31 -0.36
C LEU A 142 -3.06 -3.99 -0.37
N ALA A 143 -4.39 -4.06 -0.36
CA ALA A 143 -5.23 -2.88 -0.17
C ALA A 143 -6.49 -3.18 0.65
N PHE A 144 -6.91 -2.23 1.49
CA PHE A 144 -8.25 -2.29 2.08
C PHE A 144 -9.29 -1.79 1.08
N ILE A 145 -10.14 -2.71 0.63
CA ILE A 145 -11.21 -2.44 -0.31
C ILE A 145 -12.54 -2.65 0.41
N ASN A 146 -13.25 -1.55 0.65
CA ASN A 146 -14.51 -1.53 1.39
C ASN A 146 -14.41 -2.27 2.75
N GLY A 147 -13.33 -2.01 3.49
CA GLY A 147 -13.06 -2.59 4.82
C GLY A 147 -12.59 -4.05 4.81
N ARG A 148 -12.31 -4.64 3.64
CA ARG A 148 -11.76 -5.99 3.52
C ARG A 148 -10.34 -5.91 2.97
N LEU A 149 -9.42 -6.66 3.56
CA LEU A 149 -8.07 -6.79 3.03
C LEU A 149 -8.14 -7.57 1.72
N MET A 150 -7.53 -7.03 0.67
CA MET A 150 -7.36 -7.70 -0.60
C MET A 150 -5.89 -7.84 -0.95
N VAL A 151 -5.59 -8.89 -1.72
CA VAL A 151 -4.23 -9.30 -2.06
C VAL A 151 -4.16 -9.64 -3.54
N SER A 152 -3.09 -9.24 -4.23
CA SER A 152 -2.81 -9.71 -5.59
C SER A 152 -1.89 -10.93 -5.60
N SER A 153 -2.11 -11.83 -6.55
CA SER A 153 -1.24 -12.98 -6.83
C SER A 153 -0.76 -12.90 -8.27
N THR A 154 0.50 -12.53 -8.44
CA THR A 154 1.09 -12.26 -9.77
C THR A 154 1.27 -13.55 -10.58
N ASP A 155 1.55 -14.67 -9.93
CA ASP A 155 1.76 -15.96 -10.56
C ASP A 155 0.46 -16.67 -11.00
N THR A 156 -0.62 -16.52 -10.24
CA THR A 156 -1.90 -17.18 -10.54
C THR A 156 -2.87 -16.33 -11.35
N ASN A 157 -2.55 -15.05 -11.60
CA ASN A 157 -3.42 -14.08 -12.30
C ASN A 157 -4.74 -13.80 -11.55
N GLN A 158 -4.67 -13.70 -10.22
CA GLN A 158 -5.87 -13.61 -9.38
C GLN A 158 -5.71 -12.55 -8.29
N ILE A 159 -6.84 -12.13 -7.73
CA ILE A 159 -6.92 -11.26 -6.56
C ILE A 159 -7.87 -11.87 -5.52
N PHE A 160 -7.57 -11.71 -4.25
CA PHE A 160 -8.25 -12.39 -3.15
C PHE A 160 -8.70 -11.40 -2.10
N TYR A 161 -9.85 -11.66 -1.48
CA TYR A 161 -10.13 -11.13 -0.15
C TYR A 161 -9.50 -12.05 0.88
N VAL A 162 -8.90 -11.48 1.93
CA VAL A 162 -8.22 -12.21 3.00
C VAL A 162 -8.70 -11.69 4.35
N ASP A 163 -8.85 -12.59 5.32
CA ASP A 163 -9.13 -12.27 6.72
C ASP A 163 -8.12 -13.00 7.61
N THR A 164 -7.17 -12.23 8.15
CA THR A 164 -6.10 -12.72 9.03
C THR A 164 -6.57 -13.08 10.42
N ASN A 165 -7.77 -12.66 10.85
CA ASN A 165 -8.32 -13.04 12.16
C ASN A 165 -9.03 -14.39 12.10
N THR A 166 -9.62 -14.73 10.95
CA THR A 166 -10.31 -16.02 10.73
C THR A 166 -9.50 -17.00 9.89
N SER A 167 -8.30 -16.62 9.46
CA SER A 167 -7.42 -17.37 8.57
C SER A 167 -8.14 -17.88 7.31
N SER A 168 -8.94 -17.01 6.69
CA SER A 168 -9.75 -17.35 5.53
C SER A 168 -9.48 -16.43 4.34
N TYR A 169 -9.73 -16.94 3.14
CA TYR A 169 -9.62 -16.18 1.91
C TYR A 169 -10.62 -16.64 0.85
N GLY A 170 -10.88 -15.77 -0.12
CA GLY A 170 -11.74 -16.06 -1.27
C GLY A 170 -11.41 -15.19 -2.46
N GLU A 171 -11.45 -15.78 -3.65
CA GLU A 171 -11.11 -15.10 -4.91
C GLU A 171 -12.19 -14.06 -5.30
N LEU A 172 -11.75 -12.89 -5.78
CA LEU A 172 -12.60 -12.02 -6.59
C LEU A 172 -12.42 -12.39 -8.07
N VAL A 173 -13.30 -13.26 -8.57
CA VAL A 173 -13.30 -13.65 -9.99
C VAL A 173 -13.78 -12.48 -10.84
N THR A 174 -12.94 -12.01 -11.77
CA THR A 174 -13.28 -10.96 -12.73
C THR A 174 -13.97 -11.53 -13.98
N LYS A 175 -14.76 -10.71 -14.68
CA LYS A 175 -15.42 -11.12 -15.94
C LYS A 175 -14.44 -11.19 -17.10
N GLN A 176 -13.51 -10.23 -17.15
CA GLN A 176 -12.43 -10.20 -18.12
C GLN A 176 -11.14 -10.67 -17.43
N PRO A 177 -10.21 -11.30 -18.16
CA PRO A 177 -8.96 -11.75 -17.59
C PRO A 177 -8.10 -10.57 -17.16
N ILE A 178 -7.49 -10.75 -15.99
CA ILE A 178 -6.35 -9.97 -15.51
C ILE A 178 -5.08 -10.81 -15.69
N TYR A 179 -3.93 -10.16 -15.82
CA TYR A 179 -2.66 -10.83 -16.06
C TYR A 179 -1.61 -10.26 -15.12
N LYS A 180 -0.96 -11.12 -14.33
CA LYS A 180 0.10 -10.75 -13.41
C LYS A 180 -0.27 -9.52 -12.57
N PRO A 181 -1.41 -9.55 -11.86
CA PRO A 181 -1.83 -8.44 -11.04
C PRO A 181 -0.74 -8.14 -10.01
N ASN A 182 -0.46 -6.86 -9.82
CA ASN A 182 0.55 -6.40 -8.88
C ASN A 182 -0.05 -5.33 -7.96
N GLY A 183 0.19 -4.04 -8.19
CA GLY A 183 -0.35 -2.95 -7.36
C GLY A 183 -1.87 -2.83 -7.35
N LEU A 184 -2.43 -2.54 -6.17
CA LEU A 184 -3.86 -2.41 -5.88
C LEU A 184 -4.15 -1.06 -5.22
N ALA A 185 -5.23 -0.40 -5.65
CA ALA A 185 -5.73 0.79 -4.97
C ALA A 185 -7.26 0.83 -4.94
N TRP A 186 -7.84 1.60 -4.01
CA TRP A 186 -9.28 1.73 -3.83
C TRP A 186 -9.75 3.17 -4.08
N ASP A 187 -10.77 3.33 -4.93
CA ASP A 187 -11.54 4.57 -5.02
C ASP A 187 -12.81 4.45 -4.16
N PRO A 188 -12.87 5.07 -2.98
CA PRO A 188 -14.06 5.00 -2.12
C PRO A 188 -15.27 5.75 -2.68
N GLU A 189 -15.05 6.78 -3.51
CA GLU A 189 -16.12 7.58 -4.09
C GLU A 189 -16.83 6.81 -5.21
N ARG A 190 -16.04 6.27 -6.15
CA ARG A 190 -16.57 5.50 -7.29
C ARG A 190 -16.80 4.03 -6.97
N LYS A 191 -16.29 3.56 -5.84
CA LYS A 191 -16.34 2.16 -5.41
C LYS A 191 -15.71 1.21 -6.44
N VAL A 192 -14.55 1.58 -6.97
CA VAL A 192 -13.79 0.76 -7.91
C VAL A 192 -12.42 0.41 -7.36
N ILE A 193 -11.97 -0.80 -7.68
CA ILE A 193 -10.60 -1.24 -7.43
C ILE A 193 -9.78 -0.82 -8.64
N TYR A 194 -8.64 -0.17 -8.40
CA TYR A 194 -7.62 0.02 -9.41
C TYR A 194 -6.57 -1.07 -9.28
N LEU A 195 -6.10 -1.55 -10.43
CA LEU A 195 -5.11 -2.61 -10.52
C LEU A 195 -4.10 -2.25 -11.61
N CYS A 196 -2.83 -2.52 -11.37
CA CYS A 196 -1.83 -2.54 -12.42
C CYS A 196 -1.20 -3.93 -12.58
N GLU A 197 -0.64 -4.15 -13.75
CA GLU A 197 -0.13 -5.47 -14.15
C GLU A 197 1.36 -5.42 -14.41
N TYR A 198 2.08 -6.35 -13.79
CA TYR A 198 3.51 -6.56 -14.00
C TYR A 198 3.72 -7.60 -15.09
N ALA A 199 3.53 -7.21 -16.35
CA ALA A 199 3.51 -8.14 -17.48
C ALA A 199 4.41 -7.76 -18.65
N THR A 200 4.92 -8.78 -19.33
CA THR A 200 5.58 -8.71 -20.63
C THR A 200 4.89 -9.61 -21.64
N ASP A 201 5.04 -9.32 -22.93
CA ASP A 201 4.64 -10.23 -24.00
C ASP A 201 5.65 -11.37 -24.17
N GLU A 202 5.37 -12.30 -25.08
CA GLU A 202 6.24 -13.46 -25.37
C GLU A 202 7.66 -13.08 -25.81
N LYS A 203 7.88 -11.83 -26.24
CA LYS A 203 9.19 -11.29 -26.65
C LYS A 203 9.86 -10.47 -25.55
N GLY A 204 9.29 -10.44 -24.35
CA GLY A 204 9.79 -9.66 -23.22
C GLY A 204 9.48 -8.17 -23.31
N LYS A 205 8.61 -7.72 -24.23
CA LYS A 205 8.21 -6.30 -24.31
C LYS A 205 7.18 -6.00 -23.22
N PRO A 206 7.25 -4.84 -22.54
CA PRO A 206 6.23 -4.42 -21.58
C PRO A 206 4.80 -4.51 -22.14
N SER A 207 3.91 -5.19 -21.42
CA SER A 207 2.52 -5.48 -21.84
C SER A 207 1.49 -5.25 -20.73
N GLY A 208 1.92 -4.83 -19.54
CA GLY A 208 1.06 -4.53 -18.40
C GLY A 208 0.06 -3.42 -18.69
N ARG A 209 -1.13 -3.55 -18.10
CA ARG A 209 -2.25 -2.61 -18.23
C ARG A 209 -2.50 -1.88 -16.90
N LEU A 210 -3.11 -0.70 -17.01
CA LEU A 210 -3.79 -0.04 -15.89
C LEU A 210 -5.29 -0.30 -16.01
N LEU A 211 -5.88 -0.85 -14.97
CA LEU A 211 -7.24 -1.37 -14.96
C LEU A 211 -8.07 -0.75 -13.84
N SER A 212 -9.38 -0.66 -14.05
CA SER A 212 -10.38 -0.51 -13.00
C SER A 212 -11.28 -1.73 -12.98
N ILE A 213 -11.66 -2.17 -11.79
CA ILE A 213 -12.50 -3.34 -11.55
C ILE A 213 -13.66 -2.91 -10.67
N ASN A 214 -14.89 -3.16 -11.11
CA ASN A 214 -16.05 -3.01 -10.25
C ASN A 214 -16.20 -4.26 -9.37
N PRO A 215 -16.11 -4.17 -8.04
CA PRO A 215 -16.12 -5.34 -7.16
C PRO A 215 -17.46 -6.08 -7.12
N VAL A 216 -18.55 -5.45 -7.56
CA VAL A 216 -19.90 -6.04 -7.58
C VAL A 216 -20.21 -6.65 -8.93
N SER A 217 -20.12 -5.86 -10.02
CA SER A 217 -20.42 -6.34 -11.37
C SER A 217 -19.31 -7.19 -11.98
N ARG A 218 -18.10 -7.15 -11.38
CA ARG A 218 -16.88 -7.85 -11.79
C ARG A 218 -16.34 -7.43 -13.15
N GLU A 219 -16.86 -6.34 -13.69
CA GLU A 219 -16.40 -5.73 -14.94
C GLU A 219 -15.02 -5.11 -14.76
N VAL A 220 -14.13 -5.37 -15.71
CA VAL A 220 -12.78 -4.82 -15.81
C VAL A 220 -12.73 -3.86 -16.99
N THR A 221 -12.24 -2.65 -16.75
CA THR A 221 -12.09 -1.59 -17.76
C THR A 221 -10.63 -1.14 -17.82
N GLU A 222 -10.07 -1.11 -19.03
CA GLU A 222 -8.73 -0.59 -19.28
C GLU A 222 -8.73 0.94 -19.26
N LEU A 223 -7.80 1.53 -18.51
CA LEU A 223 -7.73 2.98 -18.27
C LEU A 223 -6.77 3.72 -19.21
N SER A 224 -5.84 3.00 -19.84
CA SER A 224 -4.84 3.58 -20.74
C SER A 224 -4.42 2.59 -21.83
N LYS A 225 -4.11 3.13 -23.01
CA LYS A 225 -3.50 2.37 -24.12
C LYS A 225 -1.98 2.23 -23.99
N GLU A 226 -1.37 2.96 -23.08
CA GLU A 226 0.04 2.74 -22.75
C GLU A 226 0.23 1.36 -22.12
N ARG A 227 1.44 0.82 -22.28
CA ARG A 227 1.88 -0.46 -21.73
C ARG A 227 3.20 -0.26 -21.00
N GLY A 228 3.37 -0.98 -19.91
CA GLY A 228 4.57 -0.93 -19.08
C GLY A 228 4.75 -2.23 -18.31
N GLN A 229 5.71 -2.24 -17.39
CA GLN A 229 5.86 -3.29 -16.39
C GLN A 229 5.51 -2.64 -15.05
N TYR A 230 4.21 -2.53 -14.79
CA TYR A 230 3.69 -1.73 -13.70
C TYR A 230 3.69 -2.52 -12.41
N ASP A 231 4.11 -1.88 -11.31
CA ASP A 231 4.35 -2.56 -10.05
C ASP A 231 3.46 -1.96 -8.95
N GLY A 232 3.93 -0.98 -8.17
CA GLY A 232 3.14 -0.23 -7.18
C GLY A 232 2.12 0.73 -7.78
N LEU A 233 1.04 0.97 -7.03
CA LEU A 233 -0.11 1.77 -7.48
C LEU A 233 -0.75 2.53 -6.32
N VAL A 234 -0.92 3.84 -6.48
CA VAL A 234 -1.61 4.69 -5.50
C VAL A 234 -2.70 5.53 -6.17
N TYR A 235 -3.90 5.55 -5.59
CA TYR A 235 -4.96 6.46 -5.99
C TYR A 235 -4.98 7.71 -5.10
N ARG A 236 -4.95 8.90 -5.71
CA ARG A 236 -5.11 10.18 -5.00
C ARG A 236 -5.62 11.27 -5.93
N ASP A 237 -6.58 12.07 -5.47
CA ASP A 237 -7.10 13.27 -6.17
C ASP A 237 -7.48 13.02 -7.64
N ASN A 238 -8.31 12.00 -7.89
CA ASN A 238 -8.74 11.63 -9.25
C ASN A 238 -7.58 11.32 -10.22
N ALA A 239 -6.46 10.84 -9.68
CA ALA A 239 -5.32 10.38 -10.45
C ALA A 239 -4.80 9.06 -9.91
N LEU A 240 -4.20 8.27 -10.81
CA LEU A 240 -3.42 7.10 -10.45
C LEU A 240 -1.95 7.43 -10.56
N TYR A 241 -1.23 7.15 -9.51
CA TYR A 241 0.22 7.15 -9.48
C TYR A 241 0.64 5.70 -9.60
N TYR A 242 1.66 5.41 -10.41
CA TYR A 242 2.12 4.04 -10.64
C TYR A 242 3.61 4.01 -10.93
N SER A 243 4.29 2.94 -10.50
CA SER A 243 5.66 2.68 -10.88
C SER A 243 5.74 1.88 -12.18
N ASP A 244 6.85 2.00 -12.92
CA ASP A 244 7.05 1.33 -14.21
C ASP A 244 8.50 0.87 -14.38
N TRP A 245 8.73 -0.43 -14.22
CA TRP A 245 10.04 -1.06 -14.40
C TRP A 245 10.59 -0.95 -15.81
N SER A 246 9.75 -0.69 -16.82
CA SER A 246 10.24 -0.41 -18.17
C SER A 246 10.95 0.94 -18.29
N LYS A 247 10.89 1.77 -17.25
CA LYS A 247 11.51 3.09 -17.12
C LYS A 247 12.57 3.14 -16.01
N ASP A 248 13.10 1.98 -15.62
CA ASP A 248 14.13 1.85 -14.59
C ASP A 248 15.27 2.87 -14.79
N LYS A 249 15.78 3.41 -13.68
CA LYS A 249 16.85 4.43 -13.63
C LYS A 249 16.49 5.77 -14.28
N LYS A 250 15.20 6.06 -14.46
CA LYS A 250 14.72 7.34 -15.02
C LYS A 250 13.64 7.96 -14.13
N PRO A 251 13.40 9.29 -14.22
CA PRO A 251 12.28 9.92 -13.50
C PRO A 251 10.91 9.37 -13.88
N GLU A 252 10.77 8.78 -15.08
CA GLU A 252 9.56 8.09 -15.51
C GLU A 252 9.31 6.75 -14.79
N ALA A 253 10.20 6.33 -13.87
CA ALA A 253 10.00 5.16 -13.02
C ALA A 253 8.78 5.29 -12.11
N VAL A 254 8.33 6.52 -11.81
CA VAL A 254 7.03 6.80 -11.17
C VAL A 254 6.28 7.85 -11.97
N ARG A 255 5.03 7.55 -12.33
CA ARG A 255 4.19 8.36 -13.23
C ARG A 255 2.82 8.61 -12.61
N ARG A 256 2.16 9.69 -13.05
CA ARG A 256 0.78 10.04 -12.70
C ARG A 256 -0.08 10.01 -13.96
N LEU A 257 -1.10 9.18 -13.97
CA LEU A 257 -2.22 9.17 -14.91
C LEU A 257 -3.36 10.03 -14.37
N ASP A 258 -3.69 11.10 -15.08
CA ASP A 258 -4.90 11.88 -14.82
C ASP A 258 -6.13 11.12 -15.35
N LEU A 259 -7.02 10.68 -14.46
CA LEU A 259 -8.17 9.84 -14.85
C LEU A 259 -9.23 10.59 -15.65
N LYS A 260 -9.22 11.93 -15.64
CA LYS A 260 -10.16 12.74 -16.44
C LYS A 260 -9.68 12.88 -17.87
N THR A 261 -8.39 13.12 -18.06
CA THR A 261 -7.80 13.40 -19.39
C THR A 261 -7.16 12.18 -20.05
N GLY A 262 -6.89 11.11 -19.29
CA GLY A 262 -6.16 9.94 -19.75
C GLY A 262 -4.67 10.19 -20.04
N ARG A 263 -4.11 11.30 -19.54
CA ARG A 263 -2.70 11.69 -19.79
C ARG A 263 -1.80 11.26 -18.64
N SER A 264 -0.66 10.67 -19.00
CA SER A 264 0.39 10.28 -18.05
C SER A 264 1.60 11.20 -18.10
N ALA A 265 2.18 11.53 -16.94
CA ALA A 265 3.41 12.32 -16.82
C ALA A 265 4.32 11.77 -15.70
N PRO A 266 5.67 11.91 -15.80
CA PRO A 266 6.56 11.57 -14.69
C PRO A 266 6.31 12.46 -13.47
N VAL A 267 6.49 11.89 -12.28
CA VAL A 267 6.33 12.59 -11.00
C VAL A 267 7.50 12.40 -10.04
N ALA A 268 8.41 11.46 -10.27
CA ALA A 268 9.64 11.42 -9.49
C ALA A 268 10.53 12.62 -9.86
N THR A 269 11.17 13.24 -8.86
CA THR A 269 12.10 14.37 -9.10
C THR A 269 13.50 13.92 -9.47
N GLY A 270 13.77 12.62 -9.47
CA GLY A 270 15.03 12.01 -9.84
C GLY A 270 14.85 10.54 -10.26
N PRO A 271 15.90 9.89 -10.75
CA PRO A 271 15.87 8.47 -11.07
C PRO A 271 15.78 7.63 -9.80
N VAL A 272 15.05 6.52 -9.88
CA VAL A 272 14.99 5.46 -8.87
C VAL A 272 15.31 4.14 -9.56
N GLU A 273 16.19 3.32 -8.99
CA GLU A 273 16.48 1.99 -9.53
C GLU A 273 15.62 0.92 -8.83
N GLY A 274 14.83 0.18 -9.60
CA GLY A 274 13.91 -0.83 -9.07
C GLY A 274 12.81 -0.22 -8.22
N ALA A 275 12.10 0.79 -8.74
CA ALA A 275 10.93 1.37 -8.11
C ALA A 275 9.78 0.35 -8.09
N ALA A 276 9.73 -0.46 -7.04
CA ALA A 276 8.76 -1.53 -6.92
C ALA A 276 7.43 -1.00 -6.40
N ASP A 277 7.41 -0.45 -5.19
CA ASP A 277 6.24 0.20 -4.62
C ASP A 277 6.51 1.68 -4.24
N PHE A 278 5.51 2.39 -3.71
CA PHE A 278 5.66 3.71 -3.11
C PHE A 278 4.40 4.16 -2.36
N ILE A 279 4.58 5.07 -1.41
CA ILE A 279 3.48 5.83 -0.80
C ILE A 279 3.57 7.31 -1.17
N LEU A 280 2.41 7.97 -1.14
CA LEU A 280 2.32 9.43 -1.19
C LEU A 280 1.99 9.93 0.21
N TYR A 281 2.92 10.69 0.80
CA TYR A 281 2.80 11.25 2.13
C TYR A 281 2.82 12.78 2.04
N ASP A 282 1.63 13.38 2.11
CA ASP A 282 1.42 14.82 1.85
C ASP A 282 1.98 15.26 0.48
N SER A 283 2.92 16.21 0.44
CA SER A 283 3.58 16.66 -0.80
C SER A 283 4.79 15.80 -1.19
N MET A 284 5.09 14.75 -0.42
CA MET A 284 6.24 13.88 -0.59
C MET A 284 5.81 12.51 -1.12
N MET A 285 6.74 11.81 -1.76
CA MET A 285 6.64 10.38 -2.03
C MET A 285 7.81 9.66 -1.35
N VAL A 286 7.54 8.44 -0.91
CA VAL A 286 8.54 7.53 -0.38
C VAL A 286 8.59 6.33 -1.32
N VAL A 287 9.76 6.07 -1.92
CA VAL A 287 9.92 5.08 -3.00
C VAL A 287 11.08 4.14 -2.66
N PRO A 288 10.85 2.87 -2.36
CA PRO A 288 11.91 1.85 -2.36
C PRO A 288 12.58 1.78 -3.73
N GLY A 289 13.88 2.02 -3.75
CA GLY A 289 14.78 1.67 -4.84
C GLY A 289 15.36 0.29 -4.57
N MET A 290 14.60 -0.75 -4.93
CA MET A 290 14.87 -2.13 -4.53
C MET A 290 16.24 -2.61 -5.01
N THR A 291 16.64 -2.29 -6.25
CA THR A 291 17.90 -2.79 -6.82
C THR A 291 19.12 -2.03 -6.30
N GLU A 292 18.96 -0.76 -5.93
CA GLU A 292 20.02 0.07 -5.36
C GLU A 292 20.09 0.06 -3.83
N LYS A 293 19.21 -0.71 -3.17
CA LYS A 293 19.20 -0.92 -1.71
C LYS A 293 18.97 0.37 -0.91
N LYS A 294 18.03 1.21 -1.37
CA LYS A 294 17.71 2.49 -0.74
C LYS A 294 16.21 2.72 -0.66
N ILE A 295 15.79 3.57 0.26
CA ILE A 295 14.48 4.22 0.23
C ILE A 295 14.69 5.68 -0.11
N HIS A 296 14.01 6.15 -1.15
CA HIS A 296 14.00 7.55 -1.56
C HIS A 296 12.87 8.30 -0.85
N ILE A 297 13.14 9.53 -0.43
CA ILE A 297 12.14 10.46 0.09
C ILE A 297 12.29 11.74 -0.71
N MET A 298 11.27 12.06 -1.51
CA MET A 298 11.35 13.16 -2.47
C MET A 298 10.02 13.91 -2.64
N PRO A 299 10.03 15.20 -3.01
CA PRO A 299 8.81 15.90 -3.38
C PRO A 299 8.13 15.24 -4.58
N ILE A 300 6.81 15.33 -4.63
CA ILE A 300 6.05 14.90 -5.80
C ILE A 300 6.21 15.97 -6.90
N GLY A 301 6.85 15.58 -7.99
CA GLY A 301 7.07 16.40 -9.17
C GLY A 301 5.81 16.59 -10.03
N GLY A 302 5.93 17.47 -11.03
CA GLY A 302 4.81 17.93 -11.85
C GLY A 302 4.15 19.18 -11.26
N LYS A 303 3.85 20.19 -12.09
CA LYS A 303 3.14 21.39 -11.61
C LYS A 303 1.70 21.01 -11.23
N LYS A 304 1.24 21.51 -10.08
CA LYS A 304 -0.19 21.54 -9.70
C LYS A 304 -1.03 22.16 -10.82
#